data_AF-A0A5B0VI67-F1
#
_entry.id   AF-A0A5B0VI67-F1
#
_cell.length_a   1.000
_cell.length_b   1.000
_cell.length_c   1.000
_cell.angle_alpha   90.00
_cell.angle_beta   90.00
_cell.angle_gamma   90.00
#
_symmetry.space_group_name_H-M   'P 1'
#
loop_
_entity.id
_entity.type
_entity.pdbx_description
1 polymer ?
#
loop_
_entity_poly.entity_id
_entity_poly.type
_entity_poly.pdbx_seq_one_letter_code
_entity_poly.pdbx_strand_id
1 'polypeptide(L)' 'MQQQFPEEDFVISTISSYKGLQSPFVFLVDMESGDFASREDLWYVSATRATVGLQAFAKNES' A
#
# COMPACT_ATOMS: atom_id res chain seq x y z
N MET A 1 18.13 -5.66 -3.53
CA MET A 1 17.12 -4.59 -3.69
C MET A 1 17.86 -3.27 -3.65
N GLN A 2 17.74 -2.42 -4.68
CA GLN A 2 18.26 -1.05 -4.62
C GLN A 2 17.26 -0.21 -3.83
N GLN A 3 17.71 0.44 -2.77
CA GLN A 3 16.90 1.33 -1.95
C GLN A 3 16.71 2.63 -2.73
N GLN A 4 15.53 2.82 -3.31
CA GLN A 4 15.24 3.91 -4.25
C GLN A 4 15.09 5.28 -3.55
N PHE A 5 15.00 5.27 -2.22
CA PHE A 5 14.96 6.44 -1.34
C PHE A 5 15.85 6.19 -0.10
N PRO A 6 17.15 6.51 -0.17
CA PRO A 6 18.12 6.15 0.88
C PRO A 6 18.02 6.99 2.16
N GLU A 7 17.33 8.13 2.13
CA GLU A 7 17.17 9.05 3.28
C GLU A 7 15.79 8.94 3.95
N GLU A 8 14.86 8.15 3.41
CA GLU A 8 13.53 7.96 3.99
C GLU A 8 13.36 6.52 4.49
N ASP A 9 12.99 6.38 5.77
CA ASP A 9 12.71 5.09 6.43
C ASP A 9 11.33 4.55 5.99
N PHE A 10 11.18 4.27 4.69
CA PHE A 10 10.01 3.57 4.19
C PHE A 10 10.05 2.11 4.61
N VAL A 11 9.11 1.72 5.48
CA VAL A 11 8.88 0.31 5.81
C VAL A 11 8.03 -0.32 4.70
N ILE A 12 8.66 -1.14 3.88
CA ILE A 12 7.97 -1.93 2.85
C ILE A 12 7.43 -3.21 3.49
N SER A 13 6.15 -3.48 3.28
CA SER A 13 5.50 -4.68 3.80
C SER A 13 4.37 -5.13 2.87
N THR A 14 4.01 -6.42 2.95
CA THR A 14 2.81 -6.93 2.28
C THR A 14 1.57 -6.54 3.08
N ILE A 15 0.41 -6.42 2.41
CA ILE A 15 -0.87 -6.07 3.07
C ILE A 15 -1.19 -7.03 4.23
N SER A 16 -0.92 -8.33 4.05
CA SER A 16 -1.14 -9.35 5.09
C SER A 16 -0.27 -9.14 6.32
N SER A 17 1.01 -8.84 6.12
CA SER A 17 1.99 -8.63 7.20
C SER A 17 1.79 -7.29 7.91
N TYR A 18 1.15 -6.34 7.23
CA TYR A 18 0.87 -5.01 7.76
C TYR A 18 -0.45 -4.95 8.57
N LYS A 19 -1.22 -6.06 8.60
CA LYS A 19 -2.46 -6.15 9.37
C LYS A 19 -2.17 -5.98 10.87
N GLY A 20 -2.90 -5.06 11.50
CA GLY A 20 -2.76 -4.74 12.93
C GLY A 20 -1.71 -3.68 13.25
N LEU A 21 -0.87 -3.30 12.28
CA LEU A 21 -0.01 -2.11 12.38
C LEU A 21 -0.77 -0.86 11.94
N GLN A 22 -0.25 0.32 12.24
CA GLN A 22 -0.80 1.61 11.78
C GLN A 22 0.34 2.57 11.45
N SER A 23 0.09 3.49 10.51
CA SER A 23 1.03 4.57 10.19
C SER A 23 0.27 5.83 9.74
N PRO A 24 0.85 7.02 9.95
CA PRO A 24 0.23 8.27 9.48
C PRO A 24 -0.03 8.26 7.98
N PHE A 25 0.96 7.81 7.21
CA PHE A 25 0.90 7.75 5.76
C PHE A 25 1.11 6.33 5.28
N VAL A 26 0.29 5.89 4.33
CA VAL A 26 0.41 4.58 3.68
C VAL A 26 0.39 4.77 2.17
N PHE A 27 1.36 4.15 1.50
CA PHE A 27 1.46 4.14 0.05
C PHE A 27 1.23 2.72 -0.46
N LEU A 28 0.21 2.55 -1.30
CA LEU A 28 -0.07 1.31 -2.00
C LEU A 28 0.52 1.38 -3.40
N VAL A 29 1.36 0.42 -3.75
CA VAL A 29 2.10 0.38 -5.02
C VAL A 29 1.90 -0.95 -5.70
N ASP A 30 2.04 -0.96 -7.03
CA ASP A 30 1.90 -2.15 -7.89
C ASP A 30 0.54 -2.85 -7.74
N MET A 31 -0.52 -2.04 -7.62
CA MET A 31 -1.88 -2.55 -7.54
C MET A 31 -2.34 -2.92 -8.95
N GLU A 32 -2.35 -4.21 -9.30
CA GLU A 32 -2.98 -4.68 -10.54
C GLU A 32 -4.49 -4.40 -10.48
N SER A 33 -4.97 -3.60 -11.42
CA SER A 33 -6.28 -2.96 -11.34
C SER A 33 -7.44 -3.95 -11.49
N GLY A 34 -7.30 -5.06 -12.21
CA GLY A 34 -8.37 -6.05 -12.36
C GLY A 34 -8.66 -6.86 -11.10
N ASP A 35 -7.65 -7.56 -10.59
CA ASP A 35 -7.80 -8.48 -9.46
C ASP A 35 -7.76 -7.76 -8.11
N PHE A 36 -7.06 -6.63 -7.98
CA PHE A 36 -7.03 -5.89 -6.72
C PHE A 36 -8.26 -5.00 -6.53
N ALA A 37 -8.78 -4.37 -7.59
CA ALA A 37 -9.99 -3.55 -7.47
C ALA A 37 -11.22 -4.39 -7.07
N SER A 38 -11.24 -5.68 -7.40
CA SER A 38 -12.31 -6.60 -6.99
C SER A 38 -12.15 -7.14 -5.56
N ARG A 39 -11.04 -6.84 -4.86
CA ARG A 39 -10.73 -7.30 -3.50
C ARG A 39 -10.96 -6.20 -2.47
N GLU A 40 -12.24 -5.94 -2.18
CA GLU A 40 -12.68 -4.96 -1.17
C GLU A 40 -12.05 -5.18 0.22
N ASP A 41 -11.78 -6.43 0.60
CA ASP A 41 -11.15 -6.79 1.86
C ASP A 41 -9.73 -6.25 1.99
N LEU A 42 -8.94 -6.30 0.92
CA LEU A 42 -7.57 -5.79 0.91
C LEU A 42 -7.53 -4.27 0.88
N TRP A 43 -8.47 -3.64 0.17
CA TRP A 43 -8.67 -2.19 0.21
C TRP A 43 -9.01 -1.71 1.62
N TYR A 44 -9.95 -2.37 2.27
CA TYR A 44 -10.37 -2.02 3.62
C TYR A 44 -9.20 -2.12 4.62
N VAL A 45 -8.42 -3.19 4.56
CA VAL A 45 -7.24 -3.35 5.43
C VAL A 45 -6.29 -2.17 5.20
N SER A 46 -5.94 -1.91 3.95
CA SER A 46 -4.99 -0.85 3.57
C SER A 46 -5.45 0.55 4.00
N ALA A 47 -6.71 0.89 3.73
CA ALA A 47 -7.28 2.19 4.05
C ALA A 47 -7.38 2.43 5.56
N THR A 48 -7.67 1.39 6.35
CA THR A 48 -7.78 1.50 7.82
C THR A 48 -6.43 1.50 8.54
N ARG A 49 -5.31 1.32 7.82
CA ARG A 49 -3.97 1.44 8.40
C ARG A 49 -3.41 2.85 8.35
N ALA A 50 -3.87 3.67 7.41
CA ALA A 50 -3.52 5.08 7.32
C ALA A 50 -4.35 5.90 8.33
N THR A 51 -3.69 6.70 9.16
CA THR A 51 -4.39 7.59 10.10
C THR A 51 -4.51 9.03 9.60
N VAL A 52 -3.67 9.44 8.64
CA VAL A 52 -3.68 10.79 8.07
C VAL A 52 -3.92 10.77 6.57
N GLY A 53 -3.20 9.94 5.81
CA GLY A 53 -3.32 9.92 4.35
C GLY A 53 -3.00 8.57 3.72
N LEU A 54 -3.79 8.21 2.71
CA LEU A 54 -3.58 7.03 1.87
C LEU A 54 -3.39 7.49 0.42
N GLN A 55 -2.33 7.00 -0.22
CA GLN A 55 -2.12 7.16 -1.65
C GLN A 55 -1.99 5.79 -2.31
N ALA A 56 -2.74 5.56 -3.39
CA ALA A 56 -2.63 4.33 -4.17
C ALA A 56 -2.16 4.63 -5.59
N PHE A 57 -1.24 3.83 -6.08
CA PHE A 57 -0.72 3.87 -7.44
C PHE A 57 -1.15 2.58 -8.15
N ALA A 58 -2.13 2.71 -9.05
CA ALA A 58 -2.55 1.62 -9.91
C ALA A 58 -1.62 1.55 -11.13
N LYS A 59 -1.29 0.33 -11.54
CA LYS A 59 -0.58 0.11 -12.81
C LYS A 59 -1.58 0.30 -13.95
N ASN A 60 -1.23 1.15 -14.92
CA ASN A 60 -1.99 1.19 -16.17
C ASN A 60 -1.70 -0.08 -16.97
N GLU A 61 -2.72 -0.88 -17.23
CA GLU A 61 -2.66 -1.93 -18.24
C GLU A 61 -2.54 -1.23 -19.60
N SER A 62 -1.37 -1.35 -20.24
CA SER A 62 -1.11 -0.90 -21.61
C SER A 62 -0.89 -2.11 -22.49
#